data_AF-A0A815CYA3-F1
#
_entry.id   AF-A0A815CYA3-F1
#
_cell.length_a   1.000
_cell.length_b   1.000
_cell.length_c   1.000
_cell.angle_alpha   90.00
_cell.angle_beta   90.00
_cell.angle_gamma   90.00
#
_symmetry.space_group_name_H-M   'P 1'
#
loop_
_entity.id
_entity.type
_entity.pdbx_description
1 polymer ?
#
loop_
_entity_poly.entity_id
_entity_poly.type
_entity_poly.pdbx_seq_one_letter_code
_entity_poly.pdbx_strand_id
1 'polypeptide(L)'
;MPLSIPTSCEQRKKADSCRVAVKFYYHDRRYDVEFDTSFGNQYYRYFYILPTNYLSYTAMYACIDNDNCAIDFASKKVLDLSSRTFNVSSQLSSFLLEDRQPFNSTLRCYDNEECVSGVCQIKYNTDNNKMDKRGCATDGIARVFVSDGSSLPSFDIECNRTKCNSPETYNEVKEILFRHNLTDINGRINSGQKSCVSPFLLIVISHLFVFFF
;
A
#
# COMPACT_ATOMS: atom_id res chain seq x y z
N MET A 1 -7.73 -11.90 -17.30
CA MET A 1 -7.19 -10.97 -18.30
C MET A 1 -5.84 -11.50 -18.78
N PRO A 2 -5.53 -11.48 -20.09
CA PRO A 2 -4.19 -11.80 -20.58
C PRO A 2 -3.17 -10.81 -20.00
N LEU A 3 -1.96 -11.28 -19.72
CA LEU A 3 -0.85 -10.44 -19.28
C LEU A 3 -0.40 -9.58 -20.46
N SER A 4 -0.59 -8.25 -20.39
CA SER A 4 -0.15 -7.31 -21.42
C SER A 4 0.84 -6.35 -20.78
N ILE A 5 2.13 -6.66 -20.96
CA ILE A 5 3.24 -5.82 -20.48
C ILE A 5 3.99 -5.35 -21.72
N PRO A 6 4.22 -4.03 -21.88
CA PRO A 6 5.01 -3.53 -23.01
C PRO A 6 6.41 -4.15 -23.02
N THR A 7 6.92 -4.44 -24.22
CA THR A 7 8.15 -5.21 -24.41
C THR A 7 9.43 -4.37 -24.46
N SER A 8 9.32 -3.03 -24.40
CA SER A 8 10.46 -2.13 -24.44
C SER A 8 10.19 -0.81 -23.72
N CYS A 9 11.27 -0.14 -23.36
CA CYS A 9 11.29 1.08 -22.58
C CYS A 9 11.88 2.22 -23.42
N GLU A 10 11.02 2.93 -24.15
CA GLU A 10 11.46 4.06 -24.98
C GLU A 10 12.22 5.14 -24.20
N GLN A 11 12.03 5.20 -22.88
CA GLN A 11 12.67 6.14 -21.96
C GLN A 11 14.15 5.85 -21.69
N ARG A 12 14.61 4.59 -21.83
CA ARG A 12 16.04 4.27 -21.69
C ARG A 12 16.89 5.03 -22.70
N LYS A 13 16.32 5.36 -23.88
CA LYS A 13 16.96 6.20 -24.90
C LYS A 13 17.18 7.65 -24.45
N LYS A 14 16.53 8.10 -23.36
CA LYS A 14 16.57 9.48 -22.86
C LYS A 14 17.25 9.66 -21.49
N ALA A 15 17.25 8.64 -20.62
CA ALA A 15 17.53 8.80 -19.19
C ALA A 15 18.55 7.78 -18.60
N ASP A 16 19.28 7.05 -19.43
CA ASP A 16 20.26 6.00 -19.04
C ASP A 16 19.73 4.97 -18.04
N SER A 17 18.41 4.83 -17.96
CA SER A 17 17.71 3.89 -17.11
C SER A 17 16.30 3.66 -17.65
N CYS A 18 15.79 2.45 -17.44
CA CYS A 18 14.39 2.13 -17.68
C CYS A 18 13.63 2.09 -16.35
N ARG A 19 12.57 2.87 -16.24
CA ARG A 19 11.74 2.94 -15.02
C ARG A 19 10.37 2.38 -15.32
N VAL A 20 9.85 1.58 -14.39
CA VAL A 20 8.53 0.96 -14.51
C VAL A 20 7.75 1.11 -13.21
N ALA A 21 6.48 1.45 -13.34
CA ALA A 21 5.49 1.45 -12.27
C ALA A 21 4.44 0.38 -12.58
N VAL A 22 4.16 -0.48 -11.60
CA VAL A 22 3.05 -1.42 -11.63
C VAL A 22 2.02 -0.95 -10.61
N LYS A 23 0.83 -0.61 -11.08
CA LYS A 23 -0.31 -0.24 -10.23
C LYS A 23 -1.37 -1.32 -10.32
N PHE A 24 -1.74 -1.89 -9.18
CA PHE A 24 -2.78 -2.92 -9.08
C PHE A 24 -4.00 -2.37 -8.35
N TYR A 25 -5.18 -2.58 -8.93
CA TYR A 25 -6.47 -2.14 -8.41
C TYR A 25 -7.23 -3.37 -7.91
N TYR A 26 -7.28 -3.55 -6.59
CA TYR A 26 -7.81 -4.79 -5.99
C TYR A 26 -9.31 -4.98 -6.18
N HIS A 27 -10.07 -3.88 -6.27
CA HIS A 27 -11.52 -3.94 -6.48
C HIS A 27 -11.88 -4.56 -7.83
N ASP A 28 -11.30 -4.06 -8.90
CA ASP A 28 -11.62 -4.46 -10.28
C ASP A 28 -10.74 -5.61 -10.80
N ARG A 29 -9.77 -6.06 -9.98
CA ARG A 29 -8.70 -7.00 -10.37
C ARG A 29 -8.00 -6.57 -11.67
N ARG A 30 -7.78 -5.28 -11.81
CA ARG A 30 -7.08 -4.65 -12.94
C ARG A 30 -5.68 -4.23 -12.52
N TYR A 31 -4.77 -4.16 -13.48
CA TYR A 31 -3.45 -3.57 -13.29
C TYR A 31 -3.11 -2.65 -14.45
N ASP A 32 -2.29 -1.64 -14.16
CA ASP A 32 -1.66 -0.76 -15.14
C ASP A 32 -0.14 -0.92 -15.00
N VAL A 33 0.56 -1.02 -16.14
CA VAL A 33 2.02 -1.00 -16.20
C VAL A 33 2.41 0.22 -17.03
N GLU A 34 3.12 1.13 -16.38
CA GLU A 34 3.53 2.39 -16.98
C GLU A 34 5.06 2.49 -16.91
N PHE A 35 5.68 2.77 -18.05
CA PHE A 35 7.07 3.20 -18.08
C PHE A 35 7.07 4.72 -17.94
N ASP A 36 7.65 5.25 -16.86
CA ASP A 36 7.60 6.68 -16.55
C ASP A 36 8.95 7.24 -16.07
N THR A 37 9.37 8.35 -16.67
CA THR A 37 10.54 9.15 -16.26
C THR A 37 10.27 10.06 -15.06
N SER A 38 9.01 10.31 -14.72
CA SER A 38 8.59 11.35 -13.76
C SER A 38 8.85 10.97 -12.30
N PHE A 39 8.84 9.68 -11.98
CA PHE A 39 9.10 9.23 -10.62
C PHE A 39 10.60 9.38 -10.34
N GLY A 40 10.97 10.07 -9.24
CA GLY A 40 12.37 10.33 -8.86
C GLY A 40 13.21 9.05 -8.69
N ASN A 41 14.48 9.18 -8.28
CA ASN A 41 15.40 8.03 -8.10
C ASN A 41 15.03 7.06 -6.96
N GLN A 42 13.80 7.10 -6.47
CA GLN A 42 13.37 6.39 -5.27
C GLN A 42 12.46 5.22 -5.63
N TYR A 43 12.72 4.09 -4.99
CA TYR A 43 11.89 2.90 -5.06
C TYR A 43 10.71 3.11 -4.13
N TYR A 44 9.52 3.26 -4.69
CA TYR A 44 8.30 3.38 -3.89
C TYR A 44 7.46 2.12 -4.02
N ARG A 45 7.04 1.63 -2.86
CA ARG A 45 5.88 0.74 -2.76
C ARG A 45 4.87 1.46 -1.89
N TYR A 46 3.66 1.65 -2.38
CA TYR A 46 2.64 2.25 -1.54
C TYR A 46 1.29 1.64 -1.83
N PHE A 47 0.55 1.42 -0.74
CA PHE A 47 -0.86 1.13 -0.78
C PHE A 47 -1.60 2.44 -0.66
N TYR A 48 -2.57 2.64 -1.54
CA TYR A 48 -3.47 3.78 -1.51
C TYR A 48 -4.88 3.28 -1.27
N ILE A 49 -5.47 3.74 -0.18
CA ILE A 49 -6.77 3.28 0.34
C ILE A 49 -7.69 4.49 0.42
N LEU A 50 -8.82 4.40 -0.27
CA LEU A 50 -9.88 5.41 -0.18
C LEU A 50 -10.89 5.03 0.91
N PRO A 51 -11.71 5.98 1.39
CA PRO A 51 -12.85 5.68 2.26
C PRO A 51 -13.89 4.80 1.57
N THR A 52 -13.76 4.49 0.28
CA THR A 52 -14.61 3.56 -0.44
C THR A 52 -14.03 2.12 -0.35
N ASN A 53 -14.61 1.19 -1.09
CA ASN A 53 -14.04 -0.15 -1.26
C ASN A 53 -12.77 -0.19 -2.16
N TYR A 54 -12.21 0.98 -2.48
CA TYR A 54 -11.07 1.09 -3.37
C TYR A 54 -9.74 0.95 -2.60
N LEU A 55 -8.97 -0.07 -2.99
CA LEU A 55 -7.60 -0.32 -2.57
C LEU A 55 -6.75 -0.48 -3.82
N SER A 56 -5.64 0.25 -3.87
CA SER A 56 -4.63 0.07 -4.91
C SER A 56 -3.24 -0.09 -4.30
N TYR A 57 -2.36 -0.80 -5.02
CA TYR A 57 -0.96 -0.95 -4.68
C TYR A 57 -0.11 -0.54 -5.87
N THR A 58 0.83 0.37 -5.65
CA THR A 58 1.80 0.78 -6.65
C THR A 58 3.19 0.33 -6.25
N ALA A 59 3.92 -0.30 -7.16
CA ALA A 59 5.33 -0.61 -7.00
C ALA A 59 6.14 -0.06 -8.17
N MET A 60 7.21 0.67 -7.84
CA MET A 60 8.10 1.27 -8.81
C MET A 60 9.48 0.61 -8.76
N TYR A 61 10.12 0.52 -9.92
CA TYR A 61 11.46 -0.04 -10.07
C TYR A 61 12.21 0.65 -11.20
N ALA A 62 13.51 0.87 -10.99
CA ALA A 62 14.42 1.43 -11.97
C ALA A 62 15.49 0.39 -12.33
N CYS A 63 15.67 0.16 -13.62
CA CYS A 63 16.72 -0.67 -14.19
C CYS A 63 17.76 0.23 -14.86
N ILE A 64 19.04 0.10 -14.51
CA ILE A 64 20.11 0.94 -15.06
C ILE A 64 20.61 0.36 -16.39
N ASP A 65 20.70 -0.97 -16.48
CA ASP A 65 21.44 -1.60 -17.56
C ASP A 65 20.61 -1.94 -18.79
N ASN A 66 19.36 -2.42 -18.65
CA ASN A 66 18.52 -2.81 -19.79
C ASN A 66 17.01 -2.80 -19.49
N ASP A 67 16.18 -2.93 -20.53
CA ASP A 67 14.72 -2.93 -20.35
C ASP A 67 14.23 -4.25 -19.74
N ASN A 68 14.98 -5.34 -19.94
CA ASN A 68 14.58 -6.69 -19.52
C ASN A 68 14.33 -6.75 -18.01
N CYS A 69 15.17 -6.10 -17.19
CA CYS A 69 14.99 -6.19 -15.74
C CYS A 69 13.76 -5.41 -15.23
N ALA A 70 13.35 -4.35 -15.94
CA ALA A 70 12.08 -3.65 -15.69
C ALA A 70 10.87 -4.50 -16.12
N ILE A 71 10.95 -5.15 -17.29
CA ILE A 71 9.89 -6.05 -17.79
C ILE A 71 9.73 -7.27 -16.88
N ASP A 72 10.83 -7.88 -16.44
CA ASP A 72 10.85 -9.00 -15.51
C ASP A 72 10.25 -8.61 -14.15
N PHE A 73 10.63 -7.43 -13.64
CA PHE A 73 10.04 -6.89 -12.42
C PHE A 73 8.54 -6.73 -12.57
N ALA A 74 8.08 -6.10 -13.66
CA ALA A 74 6.67 -5.87 -13.91
C ALA A 74 5.89 -7.19 -13.99
N SER A 75 6.41 -8.16 -14.74
CA SER A 75 5.80 -9.49 -14.90
C SER A 75 5.68 -10.22 -13.56
N LYS A 76 6.78 -10.28 -12.80
CA LYS A 76 6.79 -10.92 -11.48
C LYS A 76 5.82 -10.22 -10.52
N LYS A 77 5.76 -8.88 -10.56
CA LYS A 77 4.87 -8.12 -9.68
C LYS A 77 3.41 -8.26 -10.05
N VAL A 78 3.04 -8.23 -11.33
CA VAL A 78 1.66 -8.48 -11.73
C VAL A 78 1.21 -9.88 -11.30
N LEU A 79 2.05 -10.91 -11.49
CA LEU A 79 1.71 -12.28 -11.04
C LEU A 79 1.55 -12.38 -9.52
N ASP A 80 2.52 -11.84 -8.78
CA ASP A 80 2.48 -11.76 -7.31
C ASP A 80 1.19 -11.07 -6.84
N LEU A 81 0.92 -9.86 -7.33
CA LEU A 81 -0.24 -9.06 -6.89
C LEU A 81 -1.58 -9.65 -7.32
N SER A 82 -1.66 -10.25 -8.52
CA SER A 82 -2.88 -10.91 -9.01
C SER A 82 -3.25 -12.15 -8.21
N SER A 83 -2.27 -12.78 -7.55
CA SER A 83 -2.51 -13.94 -6.69
C SER A 83 -3.02 -13.58 -5.29
N ARG A 84 -2.87 -12.32 -4.87
CA ARG A 84 -3.26 -11.85 -3.53
C ARG A 84 -4.76 -11.52 -3.49
N THR A 85 -5.42 -11.94 -2.41
CA THR A 85 -6.80 -11.53 -2.10
C THR A 85 -6.80 -10.62 -0.87
N PHE A 86 -6.98 -9.32 -1.07
CA PHE A 86 -7.19 -8.37 0.03
C PHE A 86 -8.65 -7.96 0.10
N ASN A 87 -9.29 -8.16 1.25
CA ASN A 87 -10.61 -7.63 1.56
C ASN A 87 -10.55 -6.60 2.69
N VAL A 88 -9.48 -5.80 2.73
CA VAL A 88 -9.31 -4.78 3.79
C VAL A 88 -10.16 -3.54 3.52
N SER A 89 -10.42 -3.22 2.24
CA SER A 89 -11.10 -1.98 1.86
C SER A 89 -12.53 -1.91 2.38
N SER A 90 -13.24 -3.04 2.46
CA SER A 90 -14.62 -3.06 2.97
C SER A 90 -14.66 -2.65 4.45
N GLN A 91 -13.75 -3.18 5.27
CA GLN A 91 -13.69 -2.87 6.70
C GLN A 91 -13.15 -1.46 6.97
N LEU A 92 -12.13 -1.03 6.22
CA LEU A 92 -11.66 0.35 6.29
C LEU A 92 -12.74 1.32 5.81
N SER A 93 -13.48 1.02 4.74
CA SER A 93 -14.56 1.88 4.25
C SER A 93 -15.65 2.09 5.30
N SER A 94 -16.09 1.04 6.00
CA SER A 94 -17.08 1.19 7.07
C SER A 94 -16.59 2.08 8.22
N PHE A 95 -15.30 2.01 8.53
CA PHE A 95 -14.69 2.80 9.60
C PHE A 95 -14.46 4.27 9.19
N LEU A 96 -13.99 4.51 7.96
CA LEU A 96 -13.53 5.82 7.49
C LEU A 96 -14.64 6.68 6.86
N LEU A 97 -15.84 6.13 6.60
CA LEU A 97 -16.99 6.84 6.02
C LEU A 97 -17.94 7.48 7.04
N GLU A 98 -17.74 7.21 8.33
CA GLU A 98 -18.70 7.55 9.39
C GLU A 98 -18.66 9.06 9.74
N ASP A 99 -19.16 9.90 8.82
CA ASP A 99 -19.95 11.12 9.09
C ASP A 99 -20.34 11.81 7.76
N ARG A 100 -21.64 11.84 7.41
CA ARG A 100 -22.18 12.59 6.26
C ARG A 100 -22.95 13.85 6.69
N GLN A 101 -22.80 14.30 7.92
CA GLN A 101 -23.31 15.61 8.32
C GLN A 101 -22.39 16.69 7.70
N PRO A 102 -22.94 17.71 7.01
CA PRO A 102 -22.13 18.85 6.60
C PRO A 102 -21.59 19.54 7.86
N PHE A 103 -20.30 19.37 8.11
CA PHE A 103 -19.62 19.99 9.23
C PHE A 103 -19.46 21.50 8.96
N ASN A 104 -20.20 22.30 9.71
CA ASN A 104 -20.13 23.77 9.69
C ASN A 104 -19.08 24.34 10.67
N SER A 105 -18.15 23.53 11.16
CA SER A 105 -17.09 23.98 12.09
C SER A 105 -15.69 23.79 11.51
N THR A 106 -14.80 24.73 11.83
CA THR A 106 -13.35 24.61 11.63
C THR A 106 -12.86 23.38 12.36
N LEU A 107 -12.42 22.37 11.61
CA LEU A 107 -11.85 21.16 12.16
C LEU A 107 -10.49 21.52 12.78
N ARG A 108 -10.42 21.49 14.12
CA ARG A 108 -9.17 21.64 14.85
C ARG A 108 -8.41 20.32 14.75
N CYS A 109 -7.19 20.35 14.25
CA CYS A 109 -6.38 19.15 14.37
C CYS A 109 -6.06 18.89 15.84
N TYR A 110 -5.79 17.62 16.19
CA TYR A 110 -5.64 17.11 17.56
C TYR A 110 -4.82 18.01 18.52
N ASP A 111 -3.91 18.85 18.00
CA ASP A 111 -3.03 19.73 18.77
C ASP A 111 -3.42 21.24 18.73
N ASN A 112 -4.70 21.60 18.50
CA ASN A 112 -5.22 22.98 18.58
C ASN A 112 -4.62 24.03 17.61
N GLU A 113 -3.75 23.65 16.68
CA GLU A 113 -3.42 24.52 15.55
C GLU A 113 -4.62 24.54 14.59
N GLU A 114 -5.23 25.72 14.44
CA GLU A 114 -6.27 25.91 13.44
C GLU A 114 -5.64 25.77 12.06
N CYS A 115 -6.10 24.78 11.30
CA CYS A 115 -5.81 24.73 9.87
C CYS A 115 -6.54 25.87 9.18
N VAL A 116 -5.86 27.02 9.06
CA VAL A 116 -6.36 28.21 8.35
C VAL A 116 -6.70 27.86 6.89
N SER A 117 -5.93 26.95 6.29
CA SER A 117 -6.22 26.34 4.99
C SER A 117 -5.74 24.89 4.96
N GLY A 118 -6.65 23.92 5.01
CA GLY A 118 -6.31 22.51 4.85
C GLY A 118 -7.15 21.57 5.71
N VAL A 119 -6.71 20.32 5.80
CA VAL A 119 -7.34 19.26 6.59
C VAL A 119 -6.30 18.46 7.35
N CYS A 120 -6.71 17.77 8.42
CA CYS A 120 -5.76 17.07 9.28
C CYS A 120 -5.09 15.87 8.59
N GLN A 121 -3.78 15.77 8.78
CA GLN A 121 -2.93 14.66 8.34
C GLN A 121 -2.11 14.15 9.51
N ILE A 122 -2.01 12.82 9.61
CA ILE A 122 -1.10 12.12 10.52
C ILE A 122 -0.09 11.35 9.68
N LYS A 123 1.20 11.52 10.00
CA LYS A 123 2.29 10.72 9.44
C LYS A 123 2.95 9.92 10.56
N TYR A 124 2.94 8.60 10.43
CA TYR A 124 3.56 7.68 11.38
C TYR A 124 4.72 6.94 10.75
N ASN A 125 5.80 6.82 11.51
CA ASN A 125 7.01 6.12 11.13
C ASN A 125 7.17 4.87 11.98
N THR A 126 7.03 3.70 11.34
CA THR A 126 7.05 2.40 12.01
C THR A 126 8.46 1.90 12.32
N ASP A 127 9.51 2.51 11.76
CA ASP A 127 10.90 2.15 12.05
C ASP A 127 11.29 2.55 13.48
N ASN A 128 10.94 3.78 13.86
CA ASN A 128 11.25 4.37 15.16
C ASN A 128 10.03 4.44 16.09
N ASN A 129 8.89 3.88 15.66
CA ASN A 129 7.61 3.91 16.37
C ASN A 129 7.22 5.34 16.81
N LYS A 130 7.45 6.31 15.93
CA LYS A 130 7.24 7.73 16.20
C LYS A 130 6.27 8.35 15.20
N MET A 131 5.47 9.28 15.67
CA MET A 131 4.68 10.15 14.81
C MET A 131 5.59 11.26 14.26
N ASP A 132 5.86 11.22 12.95
CA ASP A 132 6.79 12.12 12.27
C ASP A 132 6.16 13.48 11.95
N LYS A 133 4.85 13.50 11.64
CA LYS A 133 4.13 14.74 11.31
C LYS A 133 2.70 14.69 11.80
N ARG A 134 2.26 15.83 12.33
CA ARG A 134 0.87 16.19 12.60
C ARG A 134 0.66 17.57 11.96
N GLY A 135 -0.43 17.78 11.23
CA GLY A 135 -0.72 19.12 10.72
C GLY A 135 -1.60 19.13 9.48
N CYS A 136 -1.65 20.28 8.82
CA CYS A 136 -2.55 20.51 7.70
C CYS A 136 -1.99 19.94 6.38
N ALA A 137 -2.79 19.13 5.70
CA ALA A 137 -2.64 18.83 4.29
C ALA A 137 -3.29 19.95 3.47
N THR A 138 -2.53 20.51 2.54
CA THR A 138 -2.93 21.65 1.69
C THR A 138 -3.80 21.24 0.51
N ASP A 139 -3.84 19.95 0.17
CA ASP A 139 -4.67 19.40 -0.91
C ASP A 139 -6.12 19.12 -0.49
N GLY A 140 -6.47 19.40 0.77
CA GLY A 140 -7.83 19.27 1.27
C GLY A 140 -8.28 17.83 1.55
N ILE A 141 -7.35 16.86 1.49
CA ILE A 141 -7.60 15.43 1.72
C ILE A 141 -7.00 14.98 3.05
N ALA A 142 -7.86 14.53 3.96
CA ALA A 142 -7.47 14.09 5.28
C ALA A 142 -6.97 12.64 5.19
N ARG A 143 -5.81 12.37 5.81
CA ARG A 143 -5.14 11.08 5.61
C ARG A 143 -4.32 10.61 6.80
N VAL A 144 -4.21 9.28 6.90
CA VAL A 144 -3.24 8.59 7.74
C VAL A 144 -2.16 8.01 6.82
N PHE A 145 -0.95 8.55 6.94
CA PHE A 145 0.22 8.03 6.23
C PHE A 145 1.06 7.17 7.18
N VAL A 146 1.26 5.91 6.82
CA VAL A 146 2.10 4.97 7.57
C VAL A 146 3.29 4.61 6.70
N SER A 147 4.51 4.84 7.19
CA SER A 147 5.73 4.50 6.45
C SER A 147 6.74 3.77 7.33
N ASP A 148 7.41 2.79 6.75
CA ASP A 148 8.60 2.16 7.32
C ASP A 148 9.84 3.01 7.00
N GLY A 149 9.90 4.19 7.60
CA GLY A 149 11.00 5.15 7.41
C GLY A 149 11.03 5.81 6.03
N SER A 150 12.23 5.90 5.45
CA SER A 150 12.52 6.87 4.40
C SER A 150 12.14 6.51 2.97
N SER A 151 11.60 5.31 2.64
CA SER A 151 10.92 5.10 1.31
C SER A 151 10.38 3.70 0.97
N LEU A 152 10.60 2.62 1.72
CA LEU A 152 10.50 1.30 1.10
C LEU A 152 9.06 0.78 0.91
N PRO A 153 8.18 0.75 1.93
CA PRO A 153 6.74 0.61 1.72
C PRO A 153 5.91 1.57 2.59
N SER A 154 4.79 2.09 2.06
CA SER A 154 3.86 2.96 2.82
C SER A 154 2.38 2.63 2.59
N PHE A 155 1.53 3.04 3.54
CA PHE A 155 0.09 3.17 3.37
C PHE A 155 -0.27 4.65 3.34
N ASP A 156 -1.01 5.07 2.32
CA ASP A 156 -1.68 6.36 2.27
C ASP A 156 -3.20 6.10 2.32
N ILE A 157 -3.80 6.43 3.46
CA ILE A 157 -5.18 6.10 3.79
C ILE A 157 -5.96 7.39 3.88
N GLU A 158 -6.82 7.63 2.91
CA GLU A 158 -7.75 8.74 2.94
C GLU A 158 -8.95 8.42 3.83
N CYS A 159 -9.41 9.41 4.59
CA CYS A 159 -10.48 9.20 5.55
C CYS A 159 -11.34 10.45 5.78
N ASN A 160 -12.45 10.30 6.49
CA ASN A 160 -13.21 11.44 6.97
C ASN A 160 -12.30 12.33 7.84
N ARG A 161 -12.37 13.65 7.62
CA ARG A 161 -11.60 14.66 8.35
C ARG A 161 -11.65 14.47 9.87
N THR A 162 -12.78 14.07 10.44
CA THR A 162 -12.92 13.82 11.90
C THR A 162 -12.18 12.57 12.36
N LYS A 163 -12.18 11.51 11.54
CA LYS A 163 -11.50 10.24 11.83
C LYS A 163 -10.00 10.35 11.58
N CYS A 164 -9.51 11.08 10.59
CA CYS A 164 -8.05 11.19 10.35
C CYS A 164 -7.25 12.02 11.39
N ASN A 165 -7.84 12.31 12.54
CA ASN A 165 -7.41 13.41 13.41
C ASN A 165 -6.97 12.94 14.80
N SER A 166 -6.67 11.67 15.01
CA SER A 166 -6.18 11.23 16.32
C SER A 166 -5.24 10.02 16.29
N PRO A 167 -4.37 9.85 17.31
CA PRO A 167 -3.57 8.64 17.50
C PRO A 167 -4.41 7.35 17.61
N GLU A 168 -5.61 7.44 18.17
CA GLU A 168 -6.56 6.32 18.29
C GLU A 168 -6.93 5.79 16.90
N THR A 169 -7.19 6.68 15.94
CA THR A 169 -7.50 6.28 14.57
C THR A 169 -6.32 5.57 13.89
N TYR A 170 -5.08 6.01 14.14
CA TYR A 170 -3.91 5.28 13.68
C TYR A 170 -3.84 3.87 14.26
N ASN A 171 -4.08 3.71 15.57
CA ASN A 171 -4.05 2.40 16.22
C ASN A 171 -5.12 1.46 15.65
N GLU A 172 -6.34 1.95 15.43
CA GLU A 172 -7.42 1.16 14.83
C GLU A 172 -7.09 0.75 13.38
N VAL A 173 -6.60 1.68 12.57
CA VAL A 173 -6.11 1.39 11.22
C VAL A 173 -5.03 0.32 11.24
N LYS A 174 -4.04 0.44 12.13
CA LYS A 174 -2.96 -0.53 12.29
C LYS A 174 -3.50 -1.92 12.65
N GLU A 175 -4.48 -2.01 13.54
CA GLU A 175 -5.12 -3.29 13.90
C GLU A 175 -5.90 -3.89 12.73
N ILE A 176 -6.60 -3.09 11.93
CA ILE A 176 -7.30 -3.56 10.73
C ILE A 176 -6.29 -4.12 9.71
N LEU A 177 -5.21 -3.40 9.43
CA LEU A 177 -4.15 -3.84 8.50
C LEU A 177 -3.46 -5.13 8.99
N PHE A 178 -3.15 -5.21 10.29
CA PHE A 178 -2.53 -6.39 10.90
C PHE A 178 -3.45 -7.61 10.78
N ARG A 179 -4.75 -7.47 11.10
CA ARG A 179 -5.74 -8.56 10.97
C ARG A 179 -5.86 -9.12 9.55
N HIS A 180 -5.47 -8.35 8.53
CA HIS A 180 -5.50 -8.74 7.12
C HIS A 180 -4.12 -9.10 6.57
N ASN A 181 -3.13 -9.33 7.44
CA ASN A 181 -1.76 -9.69 7.09
C ASN A 181 -1.03 -8.67 6.18
N LEU A 182 -1.53 -7.43 6.13
CA LEU A 182 -0.89 -6.35 5.37
C LEU A 182 0.30 -5.76 6.13
N THR A 183 0.27 -5.84 7.45
CA THR A 183 1.36 -5.43 8.33
C THR A 183 1.70 -6.49 9.37
N ASP A 184 2.84 -6.34 10.03
CA ASP A 184 3.14 -7.02 11.28
C ASP A 184 2.44 -6.34 12.48
N ILE A 185 2.69 -6.83 13.69
CA ILE A 185 2.13 -6.30 14.95
C ILE A 185 2.59 -4.85 15.25
N ASN A 186 3.67 -4.41 14.61
CA ASN A 186 4.21 -3.06 14.77
C ASN A 186 3.69 -2.10 13.68
N GLY A 187 2.93 -2.59 12.69
CA GLY A 187 2.45 -1.80 11.57
C GLY A 187 3.42 -1.78 10.38
N ARG A 188 4.50 -2.55 10.41
CA ARG A 188 5.46 -2.66 9.31
C ARG A 188 4.87 -3.46 8.18
N ILE A 189 5.06 -3.01 6.96
CA ILE A 189 4.40 -3.60 5.79
C ILE A 189 5.03 -4.96 5.49
N ASN A 190 4.19 -6.00 5.44
CA ASN A 190 4.61 -7.32 5.00
C ASN A 190 4.87 -7.28 3.49
N SER A 191 6.08 -6.91 3.09
CA SER A 191 6.51 -6.77 1.68
C SER A 191 6.57 -8.10 0.89
N GLY A 192 6.03 -9.16 1.48
CA GLY A 192 6.04 -10.53 1.01
C GLY A 192 6.30 -11.41 2.23
N GLN A 193 5.24 -11.90 2.88
CA GLN A 193 5.37 -13.21 3.48
C GLN A 193 5.82 -14.12 2.34
N LYS A 194 7.09 -14.56 2.38
CA LYS A 194 7.40 -15.87 1.80
C LYS A 194 6.46 -16.81 2.55
N SER A 195 5.31 -17.16 1.97
CA SER A 195 4.66 -18.41 2.32
C SER A 195 5.64 -19.50 1.87
N CYS A 196 6.67 -19.73 2.69
CA CYS A 196 7.27 -21.03 2.79
C CYS A 196 6.15 -21.92 3.31
N VAL A 197 5.37 -22.47 2.38
CA VAL A 197 4.60 -23.67 2.67
C VAL A 197 5.66 -24.66 3.12
N SER A 198 5.72 -24.91 4.43
CA SER A 198 6.69 -25.84 4.99
C SER A 198 6.50 -27.19 4.29
N PRO A 199 7.53 -27.76 3.63
CA PRO A 199 7.40 -29.04 2.96
C PRO A 199 7.17 -30.20 3.94
N PHE A 200 7.19 -29.97 5.26
CA PHE A 200 7.03 -31.00 6.27
C PHE A 200 5.60 -31.57 6.40
N LEU A 201 4.58 -30.96 5.79
CA LEU A 201 3.20 -31.47 5.87
C LEU A 201 2.82 -32.51 4.81
N LEU A 202 3.67 -32.75 3.80
CA LEU A 202 3.43 -33.77 2.76
C LEU A 202 4.02 -35.15 3.08
N ILE A 203 4.82 -35.29 4.15
CA ILE A 203 5.46 -36.58 4.50
C ILE A 203 4.57 -37.41 5.46
N VAL A 204 3.59 -36.81 6.14
CA VAL A 204 2.76 -37.55 7.11
C VAL A 204 1.62 -38.35 6.43
N ILE A 205 1.20 -37.97 5.21
CA ILE A 205 0.13 -38.70 4.49
C ILE A 205 0.69 -39.93 3.76
N SER A 206 1.97 -39.94 3.37
CA SER A 206 2.59 -41.09 2.68
C SER A 206 3.01 -42.23 3.61
N HIS A 207 2.91 -42.08 4.94
CA HIS A 207 3.22 -43.16 5.90
C HIS A 207 1.97 -43.80 6.53
N LEU A 208 0.77 -43.24 6.30
CA LEU A 208 -0.50 -43.85 6.72
C LEU A 208 -1.05 -44.88 5.72
N PHE A 209 -0.54 -44.90 4.47
CA PHE A 209 -0.96 -45.87 3.45
C PHE A 209 -0.07 -47.12 3.36
N VAL A 210 1.04 -47.20 4.11
CA VAL A 210 1.92 -48.39 4.12
C VAL A 210 1.45 -49.46 5.13
N PHE A 211 0.41 -49.20 5.91
CA PHE A 211 -0.13 -50.15 6.91
C PHE A 211 -1.46 -50.83 6.52
N PHE A 212 -1.91 -50.71 5.27
CA PHE A 212 -3.19 -51.32 4.82
C PHE A 212 -3.11 -52.15 3.53
N PHE A 213 -1.96 -52.75 3.22
CA PHE A 213 -1.86 -53.87 2.27
C PHE A 213 -0.88 -54.94 2.76
#